data_AF-X1IFQ9-F1
#
_entry.id   AF-X1IFQ9-F1
#
_cell.length_a   1.000
_cell.length_b   1.000
_cell.length_c   1.000
_cell.angle_alpha   90.00
_cell.angle_beta   90.00
_cell.angle_gamma   90.00
#
_symmetry.space_group_name_H-M   'P 1'
#
loop_
_entity.id
_entity.type
_entity.pdbx_description
1 polymer ?
#
loop_
_entity_poly.entity_id
_entity_poly.type
_entity_poly.pdbx_seq_one_letter_code
_entity_poly.pdbx_strand_id
1 'polypeptide(L)' 'PEKPEAAPSAPPAKKKKINKMTLAEIETKLEEVKIKMGGFDSKYAQHLILRKNYLNSLK' A
#
# COMPACT_ATOMS: atom_id res chain seq x y z
N PRO A 1 24.67 19.31 -7.92
CA PRO A 1 24.49 17.98 -7.31
C PRO A 1 23.01 17.60 -7.38
N GLU A 2 22.66 16.74 -8.32
CA GLU A 2 21.30 16.22 -8.50
C GLU A 2 21.05 15.05 -7.54
N LYS A 3 20.04 15.20 -6.68
CA LYS A 3 19.31 14.09 -6.05
C LYS A 3 17.85 14.54 -6.02
N PRO A 4 16.93 13.86 -6.71
CA PRO A 4 15.56 14.31 -6.78
C PRO A 4 14.93 14.18 -5.40
N GLU A 5 14.66 15.35 -4.83
CA GLU A 5 13.78 15.59 -3.70
C GLU A 5 12.38 15.14 -4.08
N ALA A 6 12.04 13.89 -3.72
CA ALA A 6 10.69 13.37 -3.82
C ALA A 6 9.83 14.02 -2.72
N ALA A 7 9.19 15.13 -3.06
CA ALA A 7 8.07 15.72 -2.34
C ALA A 7 6.85 14.75 -2.30
N PRO A 8 5.80 14.98 -1.47
CA PRO A 8 5.67 15.90 -0.36
C PRO A 8 5.25 15.19 0.95
N SER A 9 5.62 15.80 2.07
CA SER A 9 4.97 15.61 3.37
C SER A 9 3.52 16.11 3.31
N ALA A 10 2.61 15.30 2.76
CA ALA A 10 1.17 15.51 2.92
C ALA A 10 0.79 15.26 4.40
N PRO A 11 -0.17 16.02 4.98
CA PRO A 11 -0.60 15.83 6.36
C PRO A 11 -1.00 14.36 6.58
N PRO A 12 -0.89 13.81 7.80
CA PRO A 12 -1.19 12.40 8.06
C PRO A 12 -2.68 12.14 7.82
N ALA A 13 -3.04 11.95 6.54
CA ALA A 13 -4.34 11.51 6.12
C ALA A 13 -4.54 10.17 6.83
N LYS A 14 -5.43 10.21 7.82
CA LYS A 14 -5.73 9.12 8.75
C LYS A 14 -5.52 7.79 8.04
N LYS A 15 -4.46 7.06 8.40
CA LYS A 15 -4.08 5.81 7.72
C LYS A 15 -5.30 4.91 7.73
N LYS A 16 -6.02 4.84 6.60
CA LYS A 16 -7.20 3.98 6.48
C LYS A 16 -6.70 2.57 6.80
N LYS A 17 -7.34 1.94 7.79
CA LYS A 17 -7.02 0.56 8.13
C LYS A 17 -7.17 -0.28 6.86
N ILE A 18 -6.27 -1.22 6.64
CA ILE A 18 -6.29 -2.13 5.49
C ILE A 18 -7.66 -2.83 5.37
N ASN A 19 -8.28 -3.17 6.51
CA ASN A 19 -9.61 -3.77 6.55
C ASN A 19 -10.73 -2.87 5.95
N LYS A 20 -10.55 -1.55 5.93
CA LYS A 20 -11.49 -0.59 5.32
C LYS A 20 -11.14 -0.21 3.88
N MET A 21 -10.09 -0.81 3.30
CA MET A 21 -9.69 -0.52 1.93
C MET A 21 -10.39 -1.44 0.94
N THR A 22 -10.71 -0.90 -0.23
CA THR A 22 -11.24 -1.64 -1.38
C THR A 22 -10.11 -2.27 -2.17
N LEU A 23 -10.44 -3.18 -3.09
CA LEU A 23 -9.47 -3.83 -3.98
C LEU A 23 -8.57 -2.81 -4.69
N ALA A 24 -9.15 -1.76 -5.28
CA ALA A 24 -8.40 -0.70 -5.94
C ALA A 24 -7.40 0.00 -5.01
N GLU A 25 -7.82 0.40 -3.80
CA GLU A 25 -6.93 1.06 -2.84
C GLU A 25 -5.79 0.13 -2.36
N ILE A 26 -6.05 -1.19 -2.28
CA ILE A 26 -5.04 -2.19 -1.91
C ILE A 26 -4.01 -2.36 -3.01
N GLU A 27 -4.43 -2.40 -4.28
CA GLU A 27 -3.52 -2.52 -5.42
C GLU A 27 -2.62 -1.30 -5.55
N THR A 28 -3.18 -0.09 -5.45
CA THR A 28 -2.38 1.14 -5.45
C THR A 28 -1.33 1.13 -4.34
N LYS A 29 -1.69 0.71 -3.12
CA LYS A 29 -0.72 0.61 -2.02
C LYS A 29 0.28 -0.53 -2.19
N LEU A 30 -0.09 -1.64 -2.82
CA LEU A 30 0.88 -2.69 -3.13
C LEU A 30 1.92 -2.17 -4.13
N GLU A 31 1.51 -1.43 -5.15
CA GLU A 31 2.45 -0.78 -6.07
C GLU A 31 3.34 0.22 -5.35
N GLU A 32 2.78 1.09 -4.52
CA GLU A 32 3.58 2.00 -3.69
C GLU A 32 4.57 1.27 -2.79
N VAL A 33 4.16 0.16 -2.15
CA VAL A 33 5.02 -0.62 -1.27
C VAL A 33 6.11 -1.32 -2.06
N LYS A 34 5.79 -1.85 -3.24
CA LYS A 34 6.77 -2.45 -4.15
C LYS A 34 7.82 -1.44 -4.58
N ILE A 35 7.42 -0.22 -4.91
CA ILE A 35 8.34 0.86 -5.32
C ILE A 35 9.16 1.35 -4.13
N LYS A 36 8.54 1.60 -2.98
CA LYS A 36 9.21 2.19 -1.79
C LYS A 36 10.10 1.19 -1.04
N MET A 37 9.68 -0.07 -0.94
CA MET A 37 10.37 -1.10 -0.16
C MET A 37 11.08 -2.15 -1.02
N GLY A 38 10.94 -2.09 -2.35
CA GLY A 38 11.57 -3.02 -3.28
C GLY A 38 10.96 -4.43 -3.30
N GLY A 39 9.82 -4.65 -2.63
CA GLY A 39 9.21 -5.98 -2.54
C GLY A 39 7.97 -6.05 -1.65
N PHE A 40 7.50 -7.28 -1.43
CA PHE A 40 6.30 -7.60 -0.64
C PHE A 40 6.61 -8.33 0.67
N ASP A 41 7.87 -8.37 1.07
CA ASP A 41 8.33 -9.12 2.25
C ASP A 41 7.92 -8.46 3.57
N SER A 42 7.57 -7.17 3.56
CA SER A 42 7.14 -6.48 4.77
C SER A 42 5.79 -6.99 5.29
N LYS A 43 5.62 -7.00 6.63
CA LYS A 43 4.33 -7.34 7.27
C LYS A 43 3.16 -6.52 6.70
N TYR A 44 3.43 -5.26 6.32
CA TYR A 44 2.42 -4.39 5.72
C TYR A 44 1.98 -4.87 4.33
N ALA A 45 2.94 -5.25 3.47
CA ALA A 45 2.63 -5.83 2.16
C ALA A 45 1.85 -7.14 2.28
N GLN A 46 2.26 -8.02 3.20
CA GLN A 46 1.55 -9.27 3.46
C GLN A 46 0.10 -9.03 3.89
N HIS A 47 -0.15 -8.04 4.76
CA HIS A 47 -1.51 -7.67 5.15
C HIS A 47 -2.35 -7.14 3.98
N LEU A 48 -1.74 -6.38 3.06
CA LEU A 48 -2.41 -5.91 1.84
C LEU A 48 -2.78 -7.10 0.93
N ILE A 49 -1.86 -8.05 0.72
CA ILE A 49 -2.11 -9.26 -0.08
C ILE A 49 -3.22 -10.10 0.55
N LEU A 50 -3.18 -10.34 1.87
CA LEU A 50 -4.22 -11.07 2.59
C LEU A 50 -5.59 -10.41 2.42
N ARG A 51 -5.65 -9.08 2.52
CA ARG A 51 -6.92 -8.36 2.32
C ARG A 51 -7.38 -8.41 0.87
N LYS A 52 -6.47 -8.32 -0.11
CA LYS A 52 -6.76 -8.50 -1.54
C LYS A 52 -7.41 -9.86 -1.77
N ASN A 53 -6.79 -10.91 -1.23
CA ASN A 53 -7.25 -12.29 -1.41
C ASN A 53 -8.60 -12.53 -0.73
N TYR A 54 -8.79 -11.99 0.47
CA TYR A 54 -10.08 -12.03 1.18
C TYR A 54 -11.21 -11.37 0.38
N LEU A 55 -10.96 -10.18 -0.18
CA LEU A 55 -11.96 -9.48 -1.00
C LEU A 55 -12.25 -10.20 -2.32
N ASN A 56 -11.27 -10.91 -2.88
CA ASN A 56 -11.45 -11.73 -4.08
C ASN A 56 -12.25 -13.00 -3.77
N SER A 57 -11.96 -13.67 -2.65
CA SER A 57 -12.68 -14.87 -2.20
C SER A 57 -14.10 -14.62 -1.70
N LEU A 58 -14.47 -13.36 -1.44
CA LEU A 58 -15.83 -12.97 -1.03
C LEU A 58 -16.77 -12.78 -2.22
N LYS A 59 -16.26 -12.89 -3.44
CA LYS A 59 -16.98 -12.70 -4.70
C LYS A 59 -17.39 -14.05 -5.29
#